data_AF-A0A2M8RSW2-F1
#
_entry.id   AF-A0A2M8RSW2-F1
#
_cell.length_a   1.000
_cell.length_b   1.000
_cell.length_c   1.000
_cell.angle_alpha   90.00
_cell.angle_beta   90.00
_cell.angle_gamma   90.00
#
_symmetry.space_group_name_H-M   'P 1'
#
loop_
_entity.id
_entity.type
_entity.pdbx_description
1 polymer ?
#
loop_
_entity_poly.entity_id
_entity_poly.type
_entity_poly.pdbx_seq_one_letter_code
_entity_poly.pdbx_strand_id
1 'polypeptide(L)'
;TDRLVGTDDLVLSVNTDNLASATNISYKANGGEAKAVSLATGFNFTNGTTTVASVNDNGVVSFDLNQATKDNIQKGVDAKSAVDKGIKFGNGTTNNTYALGDELAVEGDSNIVSTTTAKGVSLSLAKNITVDSVNAGGTILNSSGLTAGNVKVSSTGIDAGNTKITNVTAGSEDNDAVNFSQLNATNQNVSNNTANITKNAGNIANNTANITKNATEIAKGIKFGNGTKANQYQLGDTLNVTSGNANIISETIDGGVKLTLADSINLSSVTAGGTVLNSSGLTAGNVRVSSTGIDAGNTKISNVTAGTSDNDAVNLSQLNTSVAAAKTEVKAGTNIAGVTESKGDKGQTVYTVHANASTVTNASSEVKVTPTTKDNNVTEYAVDLSDAAKANITKGVEAKSAVDKGIKFGNGTKANQYQLGDTLNVTSGNANIVSETIDGGVKLTLADSINLSSVTAGGTVLNSSGLTAGNVKVSSGGIDAGNTKITNVTAGTSDNDAVNFSQLNATNQNVSNNTANITKNAGNIANNTANITKNAAEIAKGIKFGNGTTNNTYALGDELAVEGDSNIVSNTTAKGVSLSLAKNITVDSVNA
;
A
#
# COMPACT_ATOMS: atom_id res chain seq x y z
N THR A 1 87.48 -128.40 6.94
CA THR A 1 88.08 -129.15 8.06
C THR A 1 88.50 -128.14 9.11
N ASP A 2 88.26 -128.35 10.40
CA ASP A 2 87.82 -129.57 11.08
C ASP A 2 86.60 -129.34 12.01
N ARG A 3 86.14 -130.37 12.72
CA ARG A 3 85.06 -130.31 13.71
C ARG A 3 85.51 -129.57 14.98
N LEU A 4 84.80 -128.51 15.34
CA LEU A 4 84.78 -127.99 16.71
C LEU A 4 83.38 -128.20 17.30
N VAL A 5 83.28 -129.20 18.18
CA VAL A 5 82.13 -129.38 19.08
C VAL A 5 82.58 -128.81 20.42
N GLY A 6 82.33 -127.53 20.63
CA GLY A 6 82.64 -126.79 21.85
C GLY A 6 81.55 -125.77 22.11
N THR A 7 81.13 -125.64 23.36
CA THR A 7 80.03 -124.76 23.79
C THR A 7 80.54 -123.37 24.16
N ASP A 8 81.22 -122.73 23.20
CA ASP A 8 81.61 -121.32 23.28
C ASP A 8 80.74 -120.52 22.30
N ASP A 9 80.02 -119.50 22.79
CA ASP A 9 79.28 -118.59 21.92
C ASP A 9 80.28 -117.83 21.02
N LEU A 10 80.21 -118.07 19.71
CA LEU A 10 81.09 -117.40 18.74
C LEU A 10 80.63 -115.95 18.52
N VAL A 11 81.00 -115.08 19.46
CA VAL A 11 80.72 -113.64 19.41
C VAL A 11 81.52 -112.98 18.29
N LEU A 12 80.93 -112.93 17.08
CA LEU A 12 81.40 -112.06 16.00
C LEU A 12 81.18 -110.59 16.41
N SER A 13 82.23 -109.94 16.90
CA SER A 13 82.26 -108.50 17.12
C SER A 13 82.40 -107.74 15.80
N VAL A 14 81.30 -107.65 15.05
CA VAL A 14 81.20 -106.80 13.86
C VAL A 14 81.30 -105.34 14.29
N ASN A 15 82.33 -104.62 13.84
CA ASN A 15 82.39 -103.17 13.98
C ASN A 15 81.35 -102.54 13.03
N THR A 16 80.20 -102.18 13.60
CA THR A 16 79.04 -101.60 12.89
C THR A 16 79.37 -100.26 12.24
N ASP A 17 80.27 -99.49 12.83
CA ASP A 17 80.50 -98.09 12.48
C ASP A 17 81.37 -97.99 11.22
N ASN A 18 82.36 -98.87 11.11
CA ASN A 18 83.12 -99.10 9.88
C ASN A 18 82.22 -99.67 8.76
N LEU A 19 81.25 -100.53 9.08
CA LEU A 19 80.32 -101.08 8.09
C LEU A 19 79.34 -100.02 7.57
N ALA A 20 78.81 -99.17 8.45
CA ALA A 20 77.90 -98.08 8.10
C ALA A 20 78.60 -97.00 7.25
N SER A 21 79.87 -96.70 7.52
CA SER A 21 80.65 -95.73 6.74
C SER A 21 81.17 -96.27 5.40
N ALA A 22 81.28 -97.60 5.24
CA ALA A 22 81.70 -98.24 3.98
C ALA A 22 80.53 -98.66 3.05
N THR A 23 79.29 -98.67 3.54
CA THR A 23 78.10 -99.13 2.78
C THR A 23 77.30 -97.95 2.24
N ASN A 24 76.83 -98.03 0.99
CA ASN A 24 75.99 -97.00 0.35
C ASN A 24 74.56 -97.50 0.05
N ILE A 25 73.57 -96.65 0.26
CA ILE A 25 72.16 -96.81 -0.13
C ILE A 25 71.95 -96.08 -1.47
N SER A 26 71.27 -96.71 -2.44
CA SER A 26 70.97 -96.08 -3.74
C SER A 26 69.52 -95.59 -3.86
N TYR A 27 69.30 -94.51 -4.61
CA TYR A 27 67.99 -93.90 -4.84
C TYR A 27 67.87 -93.27 -6.24
N LYS A 28 66.64 -92.99 -6.68
CA LYS A 28 66.30 -92.30 -7.93
C LYS A 28 65.19 -91.27 -7.66
N ALA A 29 65.31 -90.08 -8.24
CA ALA A 29 64.19 -89.13 -8.32
C ALA A 29 63.46 -89.31 -9.66
N ASN A 30 62.14 -89.44 -9.64
CA ASN A 30 61.26 -89.54 -10.81
C ASN A 30 61.76 -90.49 -11.93
N GLY A 31 62.31 -91.66 -11.55
CA GLY A 31 62.80 -92.69 -12.46
C GLY A 31 64.15 -92.42 -13.14
N GLY A 32 64.77 -91.25 -12.90
CA GLY A 32 66.04 -90.83 -13.49
C GLY A 32 67.27 -91.63 -13.01
N GLU A 33 68.47 -91.11 -13.25
CA GLU A 33 69.71 -91.81 -12.93
C GLU A 33 69.88 -92.14 -11.44
N ALA A 34 70.56 -93.27 -11.18
CA ALA A 34 70.79 -93.77 -9.83
C ALA A 34 71.84 -92.93 -9.10
N LYS A 35 71.50 -92.46 -7.91
CA LYS A 35 72.40 -91.77 -6.96
C LYS A 35 72.61 -92.63 -5.72
N ALA A 36 73.57 -92.25 -4.86
CA ALA A 36 73.93 -93.01 -3.68
C ALA A 36 74.34 -92.11 -2.49
N VAL A 37 74.17 -92.60 -1.28
CA VAL A 37 74.57 -91.94 -0.01
C VAL A 37 75.03 -92.99 1.01
N SER A 38 75.95 -92.66 1.93
CA SER A 38 76.45 -93.65 2.90
C SER A 38 75.38 -94.02 3.94
N LEU A 39 75.42 -95.26 4.42
CA LEU A 39 74.52 -95.77 5.47
C LEU A 39 74.72 -95.04 6.81
N ALA A 40 75.92 -94.54 7.10
CA ALA A 40 76.20 -93.67 8.24
C ALA A 40 75.68 -92.23 8.08
N THR A 41 75.41 -91.77 6.86
CA THR A 41 74.85 -90.43 6.58
C THR A 41 73.32 -90.45 6.43
N GLY A 42 72.78 -91.51 5.84
CA GLY A 42 71.35 -91.67 5.58
C GLY A 42 70.78 -90.68 4.55
N PHE A 43 69.46 -90.70 4.38
CA PHE A 43 68.75 -89.68 3.59
C PHE A 43 68.35 -88.50 4.48
N ASN A 44 68.79 -87.30 4.11
CA ASN A 44 68.38 -86.05 4.76
C ASN A 44 67.42 -85.29 3.83
N PHE A 45 66.13 -85.28 4.14
CA PHE A 45 65.11 -84.52 3.41
C PHE A 45 64.89 -83.18 4.11
N THR A 46 65.37 -82.10 3.48
CA THR A 46 65.28 -80.74 4.02
C THR A 46 64.01 -80.03 3.54
N ASN A 47 63.52 -79.09 4.35
CA ASN A 47 62.45 -78.18 3.94
C ASN A 47 62.96 -77.23 2.84
N GLY A 48 62.11 -76.95 1.84
CA GLY A 48 62.33 -75.91 0.85
C GLY A 48 61.84 -74.54 1.34
N THR A 49 61.96 -73.51 0.50
CA THR A 49 61.53 -72.14 0.85
C THR A 49 60.01 -72.01 0.95
N THR A 50 59.25 -72.77 0.16
CA THR A 50 57.77 -72.81 0.19
C THR A 50 57.20 -74.17 0.64
N THR A 51 58.06 -75.17 0.85
CA THR A 51 57.67 -76.58 1.07
C THR A 51 58.26 -77.13 2.37
N VAL A 52 57.54 -78.04 3.01
CA VAL A 52 58.04 -78.90 4.10
C VAL A 52 58.21 -80.33 3.62
N ALA A 53 59.27 -80.98 4.07
CA ALA A 53 59.51 -82.40 3.87
C ALA A 53 59.13 -83.17 5.14
N SER A 54 58.44 -84.29 5.01
CA SER A 54 58.16 -85.21 6.12
C SER A 54 58.42 -86.66 5.72
N VAL A 55 58.73 -87.49 6.72
CA VAL A 55 58.96 -88.93 6.56
C VAL A 55 58.08 -89.64 7.58
N ASN A 56 57.20 -90.51 7.10
CA ASN A 56 56.29 -91.31 7.92
C ASN A 56 56.90 -92.69 8.25
N ASP A 57 56.25 -93.44 9.14
CA ASP A 57 56.58 -94.83 9.43
C ASP A 57 56.74 -95.65 8.14
N ASN A 58 57.74 -96.53 8.11
CA ASN A 58 58.22 -97.27 6.92
C ASN A 58 58.93 -96.41 5.86
N GLY A 59 59.27 -95.15 6.15
CA GLY A 59 60.17 -94.34 5.31
C GLY A 59 59.51 -93.65 4.11
N VAL A 60 58.18 -93.55 4.10
CA VAL A 60 57.45 -92.84 3.03
C VAL A 60 57.69 -91.33 3.15
N VAL A 61 58.25 -90.73 2.12
CA VAL A 61 58.57 -89.29 2.05
C VAL A 61 57.41 -88.52 1.42
N SER A 62 57.04 -87.39 2.02
CA SER A 62 56.07 -86.45 1.45
C SER A 62 56.65 -85.04 1.37
N PHE A 63 56.19 -84.28 0.38
CA PHE A 63 56.40 -82.83 0.28
C PHE A 63 55.05 -82.14 0.24
N ASP A 64 54.85 -81.17 1.13
CA ASP A 64 53.64 -80.36 1.24
C ASP A 64 54.04 -78.87 1.31
N LEU A 65 53.10 -77.96 1.05
CA LEU A 65 53.34 -76.52 1.22
C LEU A 65 53.53 -76.19 2.70
N ASN A 66 54.52 -75.35 3.00
CA ASN A 66 54.71 -74.81 4.34
C ASN A 66 53.56 -73.88 4.73
N GLN A 67 53.34 -73.70 6.04
CA GLN A 67 52.15 -72.99 6.53
C GLN A 67 52.05 -71.57 5.99
N ALA A 68 53.16 -70.82 5.96
CA ALA A 68 53.20 -69.46 5.42
C ALA A 68 52.78 -69.39 3.93
N THR A 69 53.08 -70.42 3.13
CA THR A 69 52.64 -70.50 1.73
C THR A 69 51.15 -70.82 1.64
N LYS A 70 50.63 -71.73 2.48
CA LYS A 70 49.19 -72.02 2.60
C LYS A 70 48.39 -70.79 3.02
N ASP A 71 48.86 -70.06 4.03
CA ASP A 71 48.24 -68.82 4.52
C ASP A 71 48.21 -67.73 3.43
N ASN A 72 49.24 -67.67 2.58
CA ASN A 72 49.31 -66.72 1.47
C ASN A 72 48.41 -67.11 0.29
N ILE A 73 48.23 -68.40 0.01
CA ILE A 73 47.21 -68.89 -0.92
C ILE A 73 45.81 -68.58 -0.39
N GLN A 74 45.55 -68.83 0.90
CA GLN A 74 44.27 -68.52 1.54
C GLN A 74 43.92 -67.04 1.45
N LYS A 75 44.89 -66.13 1.64
CA LYS A 75 44.68 -64.68 1.43
C LYS A 75 44.19 -64.36 0.00
N GLY A 76 44.68 -65.08 -1.01
CA GLY A 76 44.18 -64.95 -2.39
C GLY A 76 42.73 -65.44 -2.56
N VAL A 77 42.37 -66.55 -1.90
CA VAL A 77 40.99 -67.06 -1.86
C VAL A 77 40.06 -66.09 -1.12
N ASP A 78 40.49 -65.55 0.02
CA ASP A 78 39.77 -64.54 0.79
C ASP A 78 39.58 -63.25 0.00
N ALA A 79 40.59 -62.83 -0.77
CA ALA A 79 40.51 -61.66 -1.64
C ALA A 79 39.45 -61.86 -2.73
N LYS A 80 39.43 -63.02 -3.40
CA LYS A 80 38.38 -63.37 -4.37
C LYS A 80 36.99 -63.39 -3.73
N SER A 81 36.85 -64.06 -2.58
CA SER A 81 35.62 -64.14 -1.79
C SER A 81 35.11 -62.76 -1.33
N ALA A 82 36.02 -61.80 -1.06
CA ALA A 82 35.64 -60.42 -0.75
C ALA A 82 35.29 -59.61 -2.00
N VAL A 83 35.99 -59.77 -3.12
CA VAL A 83 35.64 -59.16 -4.42
C VAL A 83 34.25 -59.61 -4.88
N ASP A 84 33.90 -60.88 -4.67
CA ASP A 84 32.59 -61.45 -5.03
C ASP A 84 31.41 -60.88 -4.21
N LYS A 85 31.68 -60.16 -3.10
CA LYS A 85 30.64 -59.42 -2.35
C LYS A 85 30.35 -58.04 -2.94
N GLY A 86 31.22 -57.55 -3.84
CA GLY A 86 31.06 -56.27 -4.52
C GLY A 86 30.91 -55.07 -3.58
N ILE A 87 30.06 -54.14 -3.98
CA ILE A 87 29.66 -52.95 -3.24
C ILE A 87 28.13 -52.99 -3.12
N LYS A 88 27.56 -52.76 -1.94
CA LYS A 88 26.13 -52.47 -1.82
C LYS A 88 25.93 -50.96 -1.82
N PHE A 89 25.10 -50.46 -2.73
CA PHE A 89 24.85 -49.03 -2.90
C PHE A 89 23.35 -48.76 -2.96
N GLY A 90 22.90 -47.67 -2.32
CA GLY A 90 21.48 -47.38 -2.17
C GLY A 90 21.17 -46.14 -1.32
N ASN A 91 19.88 -45.96 -1.02
CA ASN A 91 19.34 -44.81 -0.29
C ASN A 91 19.21 -45.03 1.23
N GLY A 92 19.71 -46.14 1.77
CA GLY A 92 19.55 -46.54 3.18
C GLY A 92 18.31 -47.37 3.50
N THR A 93 17.35 -47.48 2.57
CA THR A 93 16.17 -48.36 2.71
C THR A 93 16.24 -49.54 1.75
N THR A 94 16.47 -49.26 0.46
CA THR A 94 16.69 -50.27 -0.59
C THR A 94 18.13 -50.17 -1.09
N ASN A 95 18.78 -51.32 -1.32
CA ASN A 95 20.21 -51.37 -1.69
C ASN A 95 20.44 -52.44 -2.75
N ASN A 96 21.09 -52.06 -3.84
CA ASN A 96 21.50 -52.97 -4.90
C ASN A 96 22.95 -53.42 -4.65
N THR A 97 23.35 -54.59 -5.16
CA THR A 97 24.73 -55.10 -5.07
C THR A 97 25.38 -55.07 -6.45
N TYR A 98 26.55 -54.44 -6.53
CA TYR A 98 27.28 -54.18 -7.77
C TYR A 98 28.68 -54.82 -7.69
N ALA A 99 29.15 -55.45 -8.76
CA ALA A 99 30.49 -56.01 -8.84
C ALA A 99 31.56 -54.91 -8.96
N LEU A 100 32.82 -55.24 -8.65
CA LEU A 100 33.92 -54.31 -8.89
C LEU A 100 34.17 -54.18 -10.40
N GLY A 101 33.84 -53.00 -10.94
CA GLY A 101 33.93 -52.69 -12.37
C GLY A 101 32.59 -52.22 -12.96
N ASP A 102 31.48 -52.45 -12.27
CA ASP A 102 30.16 -51.94 -12.65
C ASP A 102 30.14 -50.40 -12.55
N GLU A 103 29.33 -49.75 -13.41
CA GLU A 103 29.09 -48.31 -13.32
C GLU A 103 28.10 -48.01 -12.18
N LEU A 104 28.41 -46.98 -11.38
CA LEU A 104 27.57 -46.51 -10.28
C LEU A 104 27.11 -45.08 -10.55
N ALA A 105 25.84 -44.93 -10.94
CA ALA A 105 25.22 -43.64 -11.17
C ALA A 105 24.86 -42.95 -9.85
N VAL A 106 25.08 -41.63 -9.80
CA VAL A 106 24.40 -40.76 -8.84
C VAL A 106 23.66 -39.71 -9.67
N GLU A 107 22.36 -39.95 -9.87
CA GLU A 107 21.50 -39.12 -10.72
C GLU A 107 20.85 -37.97 -9.97
N GLY A 108 20.30 -37.04 -10.77
CA GLY A 108 19.48 -35.93 -10.30
C GLY A 108 18.14 -35.85 -11.05
N ASP A 109 17.28 -34.93 -10.64
CA ASP A 109 16.10 -34.48 -11.39
C ASP A 109 16.40 -33.17 -12.16
N SER A 110 15.36 -32.45 -12.58
CA SER A 110 15.50 -31.10 -13.14
C SER A 110 15.97 -30.04 -12.13
N ASN A 111 15.93 -30.35 -10.82
CA ASN A 111 16.26 -29.42 -9.75
C ASN A 111 17.67 -29.64 -9.18
N ILE A 112 18.15 -30.88 -9.18
CA ILE A 112 19.49 -31.27 -8.71
C ILE A 112 20.33 -31.67 -9.92
N VAL A 113 21.30 -30.84 -10.28
CA VAL A 113 22.25 -31.15 -11.35
C VAL A 113 23.40 -31.97 -10.77
N SER A 114 23.46 -33.24 -11.19
CA SER A 114 24.59 -34.13 -10.97
C SER A 114 25.68 -33.92 -12.02
N THR A 115 26.94 -34.11 -11.64
CA THR A 115 28.09 -33.99 -12.53
C THR A 115 29.29 -34.78 -12.06
N THR A 116 29.78 -35.73 -12.85
CA THR A 116 31.02 -36.46 -12.55
C THR A 116 32.22 -35.52 -12.64
N THR A 117 33.18 -35.71 -11.74
CA THR A 117 34.46 -34.99 -11.71
C THR A 117 35.60 -35.98 -11.49
N ALA A 118 36.85 -35.52 -11.65
CA ALA A 118 38.04 -36.34 -11.37
C ALA A 118 38.21 -36.81 -9.90
N LYS A 119 37.27 -36.47 -9.00
CA LYS A 119 37.23 -36.92 -7.59
C LYS A 119 35.90 -37.61 -7.19
N GLY A 120 35.05 -37.94 -8.15
CA GLY A 120 33.69 -38.46 -7.92
C GLY A 120 32.61 -37.46 -8.35
N VAL A 121 31.36 -37.70 -7.95
CA VAL A 121 30.21 -36.89 -8.38
C VAL A 121 30.07 -35.60 -7.54
N SER A 122 29.86 -34.49 -8.23
CA SER A 122 29.44 -33.20 -7.69
C SER A 122 27.93 -33.04 -7.87
N LEU A 123 27.24 -32.60 -6.81
CA LEU A 123 25.82 -32.31 -6.81
C LEU A 123 25.59 -30.82 -6.57
N SER A 124 24.64 -30.22 -7.27
CA SER A 124 24.32 -28.80 -7.18
C SER A 124 22.85 -28.55 -7.49
N LEU A 125 22.28 -27.43 -7.04
CA LEU A 125 20.96 -27.02 -7.50
C LEU A 125 21.05 -26.41 -8.91
N ALA A 126 20.07 -26.72 -9.75
CA ALA A 126 19.78 -25.91 -10.92
C ALA A 126 19.42 -24.47 -10.47
N LYS A 127 19.93 -23.45 -11.16
CA LYS A 127 19.68 -22.04 -10.74
C LYS A 127 18.24 -21.58 -11.02
N ASN A 128 17.46 -22.39 -11.75
CA ASN A 128 16.00 -22.37 -11.75
C ASN A 128 15.55 -23.72 -11.18
N ILE A 129 14.64 -23.72 -10.21
CA ILE A 129 13.99 -24.93 -9.68
C ILE A 129 12.48 -24.88 -9.90
N THR A 130 11.87 -26.04 -10.01
CA THR A 130 10.42 -26.25 -10.14
C THR A 130 9.96 -27.15 -9.00
N VAL A 131 9.09 -26.61 -8.16
CA VAL A 131 8.42 -27.28 -7.02
C VAL A 131 6.99 -26.72 -6.92
N ASP A 132 6.04 -27.52 -6.44
CA ASP A 132 4.64 -27.11 -6.24
C ASP A 132 4.49 -26.07 -5.13
N SER A 133 5.31 -26.16 -4.07
CA SER A 133 5.33 -25.13 -3.01
C SER A 133 6.68 -24.91 -2.32
N VAL A 134 6.85 -23.68 -1.86
CA VAL A 134 7.90 -23.26 -0.94
C VAL A 134 7.25 -22.74 0.34
N ASN A 135 7.46 -23.41 1.46
CA ASN A 135 7.11 -22.90 2.79
C ASN A 135 8.37 -22.33 3.45
N ALA A 136 8.48 -21.01 3.49
CA ALA A 136 9.58 -20.30 4.14
C ALA A 136 9.12 -19.77 5.50
N GLY A 137 9.31 -20.56 6.56
CA GLY A 137 9.03 -20.18 7.95
C GLY A 137 7.55 -19.91 8.26
N GLY A 138 6.62 -20.44 7.47
CA GLY A 138 5.17 -20.18 7.57
C GLY A 138 4.62 -19.27 6.47
N THR A 139 5.48 -18.57 5.71
CA THR A 139 5.05 -17.87 4.49
C THR A 139 5.12 -18.85 3.31
N ILE A 140 4.01 -18.99 2.58
CA ILE A 140 3.87 -19.98 1.51
C ILE A 140 3.88 -19.28 0.15
N LEU A 141 4.66 -19.79 -0.79
CA LEU A 141 4.59 -19.48 -2.21
C LEU A 141 4.28 -20.76 -2.97
N ASN A 142 3.17 -20.79 -3.71
CA ASN A 142 2.72 -21.97 -4.46
C ASN A 142 1.92 -21.55 -5.71
N SER A 143 1.23 -22.50 -6.35
CA SER A 143 0.36 -22.28 -7.52
C SER A 143 -0.80 -21.28 -7.31
N SER A 144 -1.20 -21.00 -6.06
CA SER A 144 -2.18 -19.96 -5.71
C SER A 144 -1.56 -18.57 -5.53
N GLY A 145 -0.24 -18.46 -5.64
CA GLY A 145 0.54 -17.25 -5.38
C GLY A 145 1.18 -17.25 -4.00
N LEU A 146 1.30 -16.05 -3.41
CA LEU A 146 1.89 -15.81 -2.11
C LEU A 146 0.81 -15.75 -1.02
N THR A 147 1.05 -16.42 0.11
CA THR A 147 0.27 -16.29 1.35
C THR A 147 1.20 -15.97 2.52
N ALA A 148 0.97 -14.84 3.19
CA ALA A 148 1.73 -14.37 4.34
C ALA A 148 0.77 -14.07 5.51
N GLY A 149 0.48 -15.08 6.33
CA GLY A 149 -0.63 -15.02 7.28
C GLY A 149 -1.97 -14.89 6.56
N ASN A 150 -2.74 -13.85 6.89
CA ASN A 150 -4.03 -13.58 6.23
C ASN A 150 -3.88 -12.92 4.84
N VAL A 151 -2.73 -12.29 4.57
CA VAL A 151 -2.50 -11.51 3.34
C VAL A 151 -2.16 -12.44 2.18
N LYS A 152 -2.78 -12.23 1.02
CA LYS A 152 -2.54 -13.02 -0.19
C LYS A 152 -2.28 -12.14 -1.41
N VAL A 153 -1.40 -12.61 -2.30
CA VAL A 153 -1.15 -12.02 -3.61
C VAL A 153 -1.21 -13.14 -4.64
N SER A 154 -2.21 -13.12 -5.52
CA SER A 154 -2.56 -14.19 -6.45
C SER A 154 -2.79 -13.68 -7.86
N SER A 155 -3.10 -14.58 -8.79
CA SER A 155 -3.57 -14.23 -10.15
C SER A 155 -4.91 -13.49 -10.17
N THR A 156 -5.68 -13.48 -9.08
CA THR A 156 -6.95 -12.74 -8.95
C THR A 156 -6.79 -11.37 -8.28
N GLY A 157 -5.57 -10.98 -7.90
CA GLY A 157 -5.27 -9.68 -7.29
C GLY A 157 -4.62 -9.78 -5.90
N ILE A 158 -4.95 -8.82 -5.04
CA ILE A 158 -4.33 -8.64 -3.71
C ILE A 158 -5.43 -8.64 -2.65
N ASP A 159 -5.35 -9.57 -1.70
CA ASP A 159 -6.16 -9.62 -0.48
C ASP A 159 -5.28 -9.12 0.69
N ALA A 160 -5.59 -7.93 1.21
CA ALA A 160 -4.88 -7.34 2.34
C ALA A 160 -5.24 -7.98 3.70
N GLY A 161 -6.03 -9.05 3.74
CA GLY A 161 -6.32 -9.82 4.95
C GLY A 161 -7.05 -9.03 6.05
N ASN A 162 -7.84 -8.02 5.66
CA ASN A 162 -8.46 -7.01 6.52
C ASN A 162 -7.46 -6.16 7.33
N THR A 163 -6.26 -5.93 6.80
CA THR A 163 -5.24 -5.05 7.38
C THR A 163 -5.08 -3.75 6.57
N LYS A 164 -4.30 -2.79 7.08
CA LYS A 164 -3.96 -1.58 6.32
C LYS A 164 -2.86 -1.88 5.30
N ILE A 165 -3.00 -1.29 4.11
CA ILE A 165 -1.87 -1.10 3.21
C ILE A 165 -1.17 0.21 3.62
N THR A 166 0.08 0.13 4.08
CA THR A 166 0.87 1.27 4.59
C THR A 166 1.79 1.85 3.54
N ASN A 167 2.26 3.08 3.77
CA ASN A 167 3.27 3.76 2.96
C ASN A 167 2.92 3.82 1.47
N VAL A 168 1.65 4.10 1.16
CA VAL A 168 1.16 4.30 -0.21
C VAL A 168 1.39 5.76 -0.60
N THR A 169 2.27 6.02 -1.55
CA THR A 169 2.45 7.36 -2.13
C THR A 169 1.23 7.73 -2.97
N ALA A 170 0.89 9.02 -2.94
CA ALA A 170 -0.31 9.56 -3.58
C ALA A 170 -0.38 9.24 -5.08
N GLY A 171 -1.53 8.75 -5.54
CA GLY A 171 -1.79 8.49 -6.95
C GLY A 171 -1.82 9.77 -7.80
N SER A 172 -1.39 9.68 -9.06
CA SER A 172 -1.47 10.74 -10.06
C SER A 172 -2.09 10.29 -11.39
N GLU A 173 -2.01 9.00 -11.71
CA GLU A 173 -2.61 8.38 -12.90
C GLU A 173 -3.88 7.64 -12.49
N ASP A 174 -4.87 7.54 -13.38
CA ASP A 174 -6.22 7.01 -13.10
C ASP A 174 -6.26 5.65 -12.36
N ASN A 175 -5.30 4.76 -12.62
CA ASN A 175 -5.20 3.43 -12.00
C ASN A 175 -4.13 3.35 -10.87
N ASP A 176 -3.68 4.47 -10.32
CA ASP A 176 -2.95 4.46 -9.05
C ASP A 176 -3.90 4.33 -7.86
N ALA A 177 -3.46 3.71 -6.76
CA ALA A 177 -4.19 3.71 -5.50
C ALA A 177 -4.32 5.13 -4.91
N VAL A 178 -5.50 5.42 -4.34
CA VAL A 178 -5.75 6.60 -3.52
C VAL A 178 -5.26 6.34 -2.10
N ASN A 179 -4.45 7.25 -1.56
CA ASN A 179 -4.08 7.23 -0.15
C ASN A 179 -4.98 8.15 0.70
N PHE A 180 -4.88 8.02 2.02
CA PHE A 180 -5.76 8.74 2.95
C PHE A 180 -5.61 10.27 2.89
N SER A 181 -4.44 10.82 2.55
CA SER A 181 -4.27 12.29 2.50
C SER A 181 -4.98 12.92 1.29
N GLN A 182 -5.05 12.21 0.15
CA GLN A 182 -5.84 12.63 -1.01
C GLN A 182 -7.35 12.63 -0.72
N LEU A 183 -7.85 11.58 -0.07
CA LEU A 183 -9.23 11.50 0.38
C LEU A 183 -9.56 12.59 1.42
N ASN A 184 -8.66 12.83 2.37
CA ASN A 184 -8.83 13.88 3.38
C ASN A 184 -8.89 15.29 2.76
N ALA A 185 -8.06 15.59 1.76
CA ALA A 185 -8.12 16.87 1.03
C ALA A 185 -9.49 17.08 0.34
N THR A 186 -10.06 16.00 -0.23
CA THR A 186 -11.40 16.01 -0.83
C THR A 186 -12.49 16.26 0.22
N ASN A 187 -12.41 15.59 1.38
CA ASN A 187 -13.36 15.76 2.49
C ASN A 187 -13.33 17.20 3.08
N GLN A 188 -12.17 17.85 3.12
CA GLN A 188 -12.05 19.25 3.53
C GLN A 188 -12.78 20.19 2.56
N ASN A 189 -12.67 19.95 1.24
CA ASN A 189 -13.40 20.74 0.23
C ASN A 189 -14.93 20.56 0.34
N VAL A 190 -15.41 19.33 0.57
CA VAL A 190 -16.84 19.05 0.82
C VAL A 190 -17.33 19.75 2.09
N SER A 191 -16.53 19.75 3.17
CA SER A 191 -16.84 20.44 4.43
C SER A 191 -16.93 21.95 4.25
N ASN A 192 -15.98 22.55 3.53
CA ASN A 192 -15.99 23.98 3.19
C ASN A 192 -17.23 24.38 2.36
N ASN A 193 -17.60 23.56 1.37
CA ASN A 193 -18.83 23.79 0.59
C ASN A 193 -20.09 23.70 1.46
N THR A 194 -20.15 22.74 2.39
CA THR A 194 -21.28 22.59 3.34
C THR A 194 -21.44 23.81 4.25
N ALA A 195 -20.33 24.36 4.77
CA ALA A 195 -20.34 25.59 5.56
C ALA A 195 -20.80 26.81 4.74
N ASN A 196 -20.32 26.95 3.49
CA ASN A 196 -20.72 28.03 2.59
C ASN A 196 -22.21 27.98 2.22
N ILE A 197 -22.76 26.77 1.97
CA ILE A 197 -24.20 26.57 1.73
C ILE A 197 -25.02 27.03 2.94
N THR A 198 -24.63 26.62 4.14
CA THR A 198 -25.31 27.00 5.40
C THR A 198 -25.30 28.52 5.62
N LYS A 199 -24.15 29.17 5.40
CA LYS A 199 -24.02 30.63 5.49
C LYS A 199 -24.90 31.36 4.48
N ASN A 200 -24.96 30.88 3.23
CA ASN A 200 -25.80 31.47 2.19
C ASN A 200 -27.30 31.30 2.51
N ALA A 201 -27.73 30.15 3.03
CA ALA A 201 -29.10 29.95 3.48
C ALA A 201 -29.50 30.93 4.59
N GLY A 202 -28.63 31.15 5.60
CA GLY A 202 -28.85 32.15 6.65
C GLY A 202 -28.95 33.58 6.12
N ASN A 203 -28.08 33.95 5.17
CA ASN A 203 -28.15 35.26 4.51
C ASN A 203 -29.46 35.46 3.72
N ILE A 204 -29.94 34.42 3.02
CA ILE A 204 -31.21 34.45 2.29
C ILE A 204 -32.40 34.62 3.24
N ALA A 205 -32.42 33.89 4.36
CA ALA A 205 -33.46 34.03 5.39
C ALA A 205 -33.51 35.44 5.99
N ASN A 206 -32.34 35.99 6.37
CA ASN A 206 -32.22 37.35 6.90
C ASN A 206 -32.67 38.41 5.88
N ASN A 207 -32.26 38.28 4.62
CA ASN A 207 -32.67 39.21 3.56
C ASN A 207 -34.18 39.14 3.30
N THR A 208 -34.77 37.94 3.32
CA THR A 208 -36.23 37.75 3.18
C THR A 208 -36.97 38.44 4.32
N ALA A 209 -36.55 38.22 5.58
CA ALA A 209 -37.14 38.86 6.74
C ALA A 209 -37.02 40.40 6.70
N ASN A 210 -35.86 40.93 6.29
CA ASN A 210 -35.64 42.37 6.12
C ASN A 210 -36.52 42.97 5.01
N ILE A 211 -36.71 42.27 3.89
CA ILE A 211 -37.60 42.71 2.80
C ILE A 211 -39.06 42.74 3.30
N THR A 212 -39.54 41.67 3.94
CA THR A 212 -40.91 41.63 4.52
C THR A 212 -41.12 42.72 5.57
N LYS A 213 -40.14 42.97 6.44
CA LYS A 213 -40.21 44.05 7.42
C LYS A 213 -40.27 45.41 6.73
N ASN A 214 -39.36 45.71 5.80
CA ASN A 214 -39.33 47.00 5.12
C ASN A 214 -40.62 47.26 4.33
N ALA A 215 -41.15 46.26 3.63
CA ALA A 215 -42.45 46.36 2.95
C ALA A 215 -43.60 46.65 3.95
N THR A 216 -43.58 46.01 5.12
CA THR A 216 -44.57 46.23 6.18
C THR A 216 -44.47 47.64 6.79
N GLU A 217 -43.26 48.18 6.97
CA GLU A 217 -43.07 49.55 7.45
C GLU A 217 -43.48 50.60 6.40
N ILE A 218 -43.13 50.39 5.12
CA ILE A 218 -43.52 51.28 4.02
C ILE A 218 -45.04 51.35 3.88
N ALA A 219 -45.73 50.21 3.95
CA ALA A 219 -47.20 50.13 3.88
C ALA A 219 -47.95 50.79 5.05
N LYS A 220 -47.24 51.29 6.08
CA LYS A 220 -47.85 52.13 7.14
C LYS A 220 -48.02 53.58 6.69
N GLY A 221 -47.30 54.03 5.67
CA GLY A 221 -47.44 55.37 5.11
C GLY A 221 -47.23 56.52 6.12
N ILE A 222 -47.83 57.66 5.83
CA ILE A 222 -47.86 58.86 6.67
C ILE A 222 -49.24 58.95 7.34
N LYS A 223 -49.27 59.10 8.67
CA LYS A 223 -50.49 59.43 9.42
C LYS A 223 -50.54 60.92 9.73
N PHE A 224 -51.57 61.60 9.25
CA PHE A 224 -51.75 63.05 9.40
C PHE A 224 -53.12 63.36 10.00
N GLY A 225 -53.18 64.26 10.98
CA GLY A 225 -54.39 64.45 11.78
C GLY A 225 -54.28 65.50 12.88
N ASN A 226 -55.39 65.75 13.57
CA ASN A 226 -55.56 66.82 14.56
C ASN A 226 -55.43 66.36 16.03
N GLY A 227 -54.79 65.20 16.26
CA GLY A 227 -54.67 64.58 17.59
C GLY A 227 -55.91 63.81 18.08
N THR A 228 -57.09 63.94 17.45
CA THR A 228 -58.29 63.16 17.78
C THR A 228 -58.79 62.29 16.63
N LYS A 229 -58.59 62.74 15.39
CA LYS A 229 -58.75 61.94 14.15
C LYS A 229 -57.49 62.10 13.30
N ALA A 230 -57.06 61.00 12.67
CA ALA A 230 -55.99 61.00 11.68
C ALA A 230 -56.38 60.15 10.48
N ASN A 231 -56.00 60.64 9.29
CA ASN A 231 -56.06 59.89 8.04
C ASN A 231 -54.69 59.23 7.80
N GLN A 232 -54.66 58.20 6.95
CA GLN A 232 -53.45 57.50 6.54
C GLN A 232 -53.30 57.66 5.02
N TYR A 233 -52.15 58.18 4.61
CA TYR A 233 -51.72 58.37 3.22
C TYR A 233 -50.52 57.45 2.97
N GLN A 234 -50.32 56.92 1.78
CA GLN A 234 -49.14 56.11 1.48
C GLN A 234 -47.88 56.97 1.26
N LEU A 235 -46.71 56.31 1.26
CA LEU A 235 -45.42 56.97 1.05
C LEU A 235 -45.22 57.24 -0.45
N GLY A 236 -45.60 58.46 -0.86
CA GLY A 236 -45.53 58.94 -2.24
C GLY A 236 -46.68 59.90 -2.57
N ASP A 237 -47.78 59.80 -1.84
CA ASP A 237 -49.02 60.56 -2.04
C ASP A 237 -48.83 62.07 -1.83
N THR A 238 -49.56 62.87 -2.60
CA THR A 238 -49.61 64.32 -2.40
C THR A 238 -50.56 64.67 -1.25
N LEU A 239 -50.01 64.92 -0.06
CA LEU A 239 -50.78 65.40 1.09
C LEU A 239 -51.22 66.87 0.91
N ASN A 240 -52.41 67.06 0.34
CA ASN A 240 -53.01 68.38 0.19
C ASN A 240 -53.46 68.94 1.54
N VAL A 241 -52.83 70.04 1.99
CA VAL A 241 -53.29 70.85 3.13
C VAL A 241 -54.05 72.05 2.58
N THR A 242 -55.37 71.95 2.48
CA THR A 242 -56.25 73.04 2.05
C THR A 242 -56.77 73.85 3.23
N SER A 243 -57.10 75.12 3.01
CA SER A 243 -57.83 75.93 4.00
C SER A 243 -59.34 75.86 3.77
N GLY A 244 -60.10 75.68 4.86
CA GLY A 244 -61.57 75.74 4.83
C GLY A 244 -62.16 77.16 4.89
N ASN A 245 -61.34 78.21 4.98
CA ASN A 245 -61.77 79.62 4.92
C ASN A 245 -60.62 80.56 4.54
N ALA A 246 -60.93 81.81 4.20
CA ALA A 246 -59.96 82.78 3.68
C ALA A 246 -58.89 83.27 4.70
N ASN A 247 -58.99 82.93 5.99
CA ASN A 247 -58.11 83.50 7.02
C ASN A 247 -56.75 82.79 7.12
N ILE A 248 -56.67 81.53 6.66
CA ILE A 248 -55.44 80.74 6.60
C ILE A 248 -55.04 80.58 5.13
N ILE A 249 -53.81 80.96 4.80
CA ILE A 249 -53.18 80.68 3.51
C ILE A 249 -52.33 79.42 3.67
N SER A 250 -52.39 78.55 2.67
CA SER A 250 -51.56 77.36 2.55
C SER A 250 -50.76 77.45 1.25
N GLU A 251 -49.44 77.48 1.38
CA GLU A 251 -48.49 77.72 0.29
C GLU A 251 -47.49 76.55 0.20
N THR A 252 -47.38 75.92 -0.96
CA THR A 252 -46.33 74.92 -1.20
C THR A 252 -44.98 75.61 -1.31
N ILE A 253 -43.99 75.14 -0.54
CA ILE A 253 -42.62 75.67 -0.52
C ILE A 253 -41.60 74.54 -0.64
N ASP A 254 -40.35 74.87 -0.94
CA ASP A 254 -39.25 73.91 -0.87
C ASP A 254 -39.19 73.28 0.53
N GLY A 255 -39.34 71.95 0.59
CA GLY A 255 -39.36 71.17 1.83
C GLY A 255 -40.73 70.95 2.47
N GLY A 256 -41.84 71.50 1.95
CA GLY A 256 -43.19 71.16 2.43
C GLY A 256 -44.27 72.20 2.16
N VAL A 257 -45.10 72.47 3.18
CA VAL A 257 -46.19 73.44 3.12
C VAL A 257 -46.01 74.48 4.22
N LYS A 258 -46.09 75.75 3.83
CA LYS A 258 -46.09 76.93 4.70
C LYS A 258 -47.53 77.35 4.96
N LEU A 259 -47.93 77.33 6.23
CA LEU A 259 -49.20 77.90 6.68
C LEU A 259 -48.94 79.30 7.23
N THR A 260 -49.70 80.28 6.74
CA THR A 260 -49.71 81.66 7.27
C THR A 260 -51.14 82.13 7.52
N LEU A 261 -51.27 83.20 8.30
CA LEU A 261 -52.49 84.01 8.22
C LEU A 261 -52.51 84.73 6.86
N ALA A 262 -53.70 85.07 6.38
CA ALA A 262 -53.85 86.05 5.31
C ALA A 262 -53.53 87.47 5.83
N ASP A 263 -53.03 88.35 4.96
CA ASP A 263 -52.76 89.77 5.30
C ASP A 263 -54.01 90.53 5.75
N SER A 264 -55.21 90.00 5.43
CA SER A 264 -56.49 90.46 5.95
C SER A 264 -57.29 89.27 6.45
N ILE A 265 -57.52 89.21 7.77
CA ILE A 265 -58.27 88.14 8.45
C ILE A 265 -59.72 88.58 8.71
N ASN A 266 -60.68 87.81 8.21
CA ASN A 266 -62.11 88.02 8.43
C ASN A 266 -62.56 87.25 9.69
N LEU A 267 -62.57 87.95 10.83
CA LEU A 267 -62.94 87.41 12.14
C LEU A 267 -64.14 88.15 12.70
N SER A 268 -65.12 87.41 13.23
CA SER A 268 -66.27 87.99 13.94
C SER A 268 -65.88 88.68 15.25
N SER A 269 -64.80 88.20 15.90
CA SER A 269 -64.10 88.91 16.96
C SER A 269 -62.66 88.41 17.14
N VAL A 270 -61.77 89.29 17.60
CA VAL A 270 -60.45 88.96 18.13
C VAL A 270 -60.49 89.13 19.64
N THR A 271 -60.11 88.10 20.42
CA THR A 271 -60.04 88.19 21.89
C THR A 271 -58.62 87.91 22.37
N ALA A 272 -57.98 88.89 23.01
CA ALA A 272 -56.60 88.78 23.51
C ALA A 272 -56.44 89.51 24.85
N GLY A 273 -55.94 88.84 25.88
CA GLY A 273 -55.58 89.47 27.17
C GLY A 273 -56.72 90.22 27.89
N GLY A 274 -57.97 89.80 27.73
CA GLY A 274 -59.14 90.54 28.24
C GLY A 274 -59.63 91.68 27.35
N THR A 275 -59.08 91.79 26.14
CA THR A 275 -59.50 92.74 25.10
C THR A 275 -60.27 92.03 23.99
N VAL A 276 -61.42 92.59 23.56
CA VAL A 276 -62.23 92.10 22.44
C VAL A 276 -62.30 93.17 21.34
N LEU A 277 -61.95 92.84 20.10
CA LEU A 277 -62.20 93.65 18.91
C LEU A 277 -63.23 92.96 18.03
N ASN A 278 -64.36 93.60 17.74
CA ASN A 278 -65.41 93.05 16.86
C ASN A 278 -66.09 94.16 16.03
N SER A 279 -67.24 93.87 15.40
CA SER A 279 -68.03 94.84 14.62
C SER A 279 -68.54 96.07 15.39
N SER A 280 -68.50 96.04 16.73
CA SER A 280 -68.80 97.19 17.59
C SER A 280 -67.55 97.96 18.05
N GLY A 281 -66.35 97.50 17.67
CA GLY A 281 -65.06 98.09 18.03
C GLY A 281 -64.26 97.30 19.07
N LEU A 282 -63.24 97.95 19.64
CA LEU A 282 -62.36 97.45 20.69
C LEU A 282 -63.01 97.61 22.07
N THR A 283 -62.80 96.65 22.97
CA THR A 283 -63.13 96.70 24.40
C THR A 283 -62.00 96.04 25.19
N ALA A 284 -61.09 96.83 25.78
CA ALA A 284 -59.95 96.38 26.57
C ALA A 284 -60.23 96.57 28.08
N GLY A 285 -60.84 95.56 28.70
CA GLY A 285 -61.40 95.69 30.06
C GLY A 285 -62.46 96.80 30.11
N ASN A 286 -62.16 97.89 30.83
CA ASN A 286 -63.02 99.07 30.91
C ASN A 286 -62.91 100.00 29.68
N VAL A 287 -61.79 99.95 28.96
CA VAL A 287 -61.47 100.86 27.83
C VAL A 287 -62.25 100.42 26.59
N ARG A 288 -62.78 101.35 25.79
CA ARG A 288 -63.45 101.04 24.51
C ARG A 288 -63.00 101.95 23.38
N VAL A 289 -62.98 101.43 22.16
CA VAL A 289 -62.77 102.21 20.93
C VAL A 289 -63.76 101.73 19.87
N SER A 290 -64.86 102.48 19.68
CA SER A 290 -65.93 102.14 18.75
C SER A 290 -65.94 103.07 17.53
N SER A 291 -66.87 102.84 16.61
CA SER A 291 -67.23 103.79 15.54
C SER A 291 -67.76 105.14 16.03
N THR A 292 -67.88 105.35 17.36
CA THR A 292 -68.35 106.60 17.98
C THR A 292 -67.34 107.25 18.92
N GLY A 293 -66.11 106.71 19.08
CA GLY A 293 -65.04 107.35 19.85
C GLY A 293 -64.24 106.41 20.78
N ILE A 294 -63.40 107.02 21.63
CA ILE A 294 -62.55 106.35 22.63
C ILE A 294 -63.08 106.63 24.04
N ASP A 295 -63.28 105.58 24.82
CA ASP A 295 -63.50 105.60 26.27
C ASP A 295 -62.25 105.03 26.97
N ALA A 296 -61.63 105.81 27.86
CA ALA A 296 -60.38 105.45 28.53
C ALA A 296 -60.56 104.61 29.81
N GLY A 297 -61.79 104.23 30.19
CA GLY A 297 -62.06 103.28 31.28
C GLY A 297 -61.50 103.65 32.65
N ASN A 298 -61.22 104.94 32.87
CA ASN A 298 -60.50 105.53 34.01
C ASN A 298 -59.05 105.02 34.22
N THR A 299 -58.28 104.85 33.14
CA THR A 299 -56.86 104.41 33.21
C THR A 299 -55.86 105.43 32.63
N LYS A 300 -54.60 105.36 33.08
CA LYS A 300 -53.52 106.29 32.71
C LYS A 300 -52.95 105.96 31.33
N ILE A 301 -53.10 106.88 30.39
CA ILE A 301 -52.43 106.81 29.09
C ILE A 301 -50.96 107.23 29.22
N SER A 302 -50.06 106.54 28.52
CA SER A 302 -48.65 106.88 28.38
C SER A 302 -48.16 106.47 26.99
N ASN A 303 -46.90 106.76 26.67
CA ASN A 303 -46.26 106.48 25.38
C ASN A 303 -46.82 107.17 24.12
N VAL A 304 -47.80 108.09 24.25
CA VAL A 304 -48.26 108.95 23.15
C VAL A 304 -47.26 110.05 22.75
N THR A 305 -46.55 109.89 21.64
CA THR A 305 -45.61 110.90 21.10
C THR A 305 -46.23 112.31 21.16
N ALA A 306 -45.44 113.33 21.53
CA ALA A 306 -45.98 114.64 21.90
C ALA A 306 -46.93 115.22 20.82
N GLY A 307 -48.21 115.38 21.19
CA GLY A 307 -49.28 115.89 20.33
C GLY A 307 -49.01 117.30 19.78
N THR A 308 -49.62 117.59 18.63
CA THR A 308 -49.32 118.78 17.81
C THR A 308 -50.55 119.46 17.19
N SER A 309 -51.71 118.79 17.13
CA SER A 309 -52.99 119.33 16.67
C SER A 309 -54.02 119.39 17.81
N ASP A 310 -55.09 120.15 17.62
CA ASP A 310 -56.13 120.47 18.63
C ASP A 310 -56.81 119.25 19.31
N ASN A 311 -56.57 118.01 18.85
CA ASN A 311 -57.23 116.79 19.31
C ASN A 311 -56.26 115.63 19.74
N ASP A 312 -55.01 115.90 20.19
CA ASP A 312 -53.91 114.91 20.47
C ASP A 312 -53.55 114.62 21.99
N ALA A 313 -52.46 113.85 22.33
CA ALA A 313 -51.97 113.45 23.71
C ALA A 313 -50.39 113.22 23.91
N VAL A 314 -49.80 112.69 25.06
CA VAL A 314 -48.31 112.77 25.57
C VAL A 314 -47.56 111.49 26.35
N ASN A 315 -46.16 111.21 26.56
CA ASN A 315 -45.35 109.79 26.69
C ASN A 315 -43.86 109.21 27.33
N LEU A 316 -43.28 107.84 27.06
CA LEU A 316 -41.85 106.95 27.01
C LEU A 316 -41.46 105.20 26.88
N SER A 317 -40.51 104.34 26.11
CA SER A 317 -39.95 102.73 26.22
C SER A 317 -38.85 101.75 25.26
N GLN A 318 -38.20 100.42 25.50
CA GLN A 318 -37.19 99.34 24.66
C GLN A 318 -36.68 97.68 24.99
N LEU A 319 -35.92 96.66 24.20
CA LEU A 319 -35.26 95.11 24.45
C LEU A 319 -34.32 94.01 23.42
N ASN A 320 -33.62 92.72 23.67
CA ASN A 320 -32.81 91.57 22.73
C ASN A 320 -32.09 89.97 23.05
N THR A 321 -31.44 88.94 22.19
CA THR A 321 -30.67 87.44 22.43
C THR A 321 -29.89 86.30 21.34
N SER A 322 -29.12 85.02 21.56
CA SER A 322 -28.42 83.82 20.59
C SER A 322 -27.54 82.32 20.95
N VAL A 323 -26.98 81.25 20.07
CA VAL A 323 -25.91 79.93 20.26
C VAL A 323 -25.62 78.45 19.33
N ALA A 324 -24.57 77.39 19.35
CA ALA A 324 -24.24 75.93 18.55
C ALA A 324 -22.93 74.75 18.65
N ALA A 325 -22.72 73.37 18.10
CA ALA A 325 -21.47 72.23 18.01
C ALA A 325 -21.34 70.59 17.34
N ALA A 326 -20.17 69.68 17.08
CA ALA A 326 -19.91 68.08 16.59
C ALA A 326 -18.40 67.22 16.30
N LYS A 327 -17.81 65.91 15.84
CA LYS A 327 -17.73 64.23 15.72
C LYS A 327 -16.42 63.26 15.04
N THR A 328 -16.11 61.80 15.07
CA THR A 328 -14.89 60.77 14.50
C THR A 328 -14.88 59.07 14.13
N GLU A 329 -13.81 58.12 13.66
CA GLU A 329 -13.69 56.50 13.17
C GLU A 329 -12.31 55.41 12.94
N VAL A 330 -12.21 53.96 12.58
CA VAL A 330 -11.01 52.79 12.30
C VAL A 330 -11.16 51.20 11.56
N LYS A 331 -10.42 49.94 11.23
CA LYS A 331 -9.05 48.96 11.07
C LYS A 331 -8.97 47.31 10.42
N ALA A 332 -7.86 46.38 10.09
CA ALA A 332 -7.68 44.82 9.47
C ALA A 332 -6.25 43.79 9.47
N GLY A 333 -5.71 42.48 9.00
CA GLY A 333 -5.78 40.97 8.29
C GLY A 333 -4.48 39.79 8.00
N THR A 334 -4.42 38.38 7.53
CA THR A 334 -3.22 37.21 7.22
C THR A 334 -3.44 35.54 6.73
N ASN A 335 -2.71 34.28 6.36
CA ASN A 335 -1.49 33.40 5.61
C ASN A 335 -1.31 31.64 5.52
N ILE A 336 -0.46 30.72 4.71
CA ILE A 336 -0.20 29.05 4.58
C ILE A 336 0.92 28.19 3.53
N ALA A 337 1.45 26.83 3.14
CA ALA A 337 1.71 25.18 3.29
C ALA A 337 2.72 24.12 2.29
N GLY A 338 3.01 22.67 2.34
CA GLY A 338 3.86 21.53 1.42
C GLY A 338 4.19 19.85 1.76
N VAL A 339 4.87 18.63 1.25
CA VAL A 339 5.64 17.64 0.12
C VAL A 339 6.14 16.00 0.46
N THR A 340 6.82 14.81 -0.11
CA THR A 340 7.22 13.76 -1.36
C THR A 340 8.16 12.27 -1.23
N GLU A 341 8.34 11.09 -2.11
CA GLU A 341 9.26 9.68 -2.05
C GLU A 341 9.52 8.36 -3.19
N SER A 342 10.48 7.25 -3.14
CA SER A 342 10.73 5.68 -3.67
C SER A 342 11.61 4.91 -4.94
N LYS A 343 12.03 3.57 -5.40
CA LYS A 343 12.40 1.95 -5.17
C LYS A 343 13.05 0.85 -6.36
N GLY A 344 13.62 -0.49 -6.27
CA GLY A 344 14.15 -1.64 -7.35
C GLY A 344 14.57 -3.32 -7.16
N ASP A 345 15.08 -4.32 -8.10
CA ASP A 345 15.75 -5.87 -8.05
C ASP A 345 16.09 -6.99 -9.35
N LYS A 346 16.85 -8.27 -9.41
CA LYS A 346 17.06 -9.54 -10.49
C LYS A 346 18.12 -10.92 -10.48
N GLY A 347 18.16 -12.11 -11.35
CA GLY A 347 19.20 -13.40 -11.55
C GLY A 347 19.11 -14.84 -12.52
N GLN A 348 20.10 -15.91 -12.78
CA GLN A 348 20.10 -17.36 -13.61
C GLN A 348 21.31 -18.60 -13.82
N THR A 349 21.25 -19.88 -14.54
CA THR A 349 21.77 -21.51 -14.60
C THR A 349 23.08 -22.41 -15.29
N VAL A 350 23.40 -23.86 -15.14
CA VAL A 350 24.15 -25.11 -15.96
C VAL A 350 25.51 -26.16 -15.66
N TYR A 351 25.74 -27.58 -16.01
CA TYR A 351 26.98 -28.68 -15.86
C TYR A 351 27.32 -30.18 -16.70
N THR A 352 28.21 -31.30 -16.38
CA THR A 352 28.88 -32.64 -17.15
C THR A 352 29.44 -34.12 -16.46
N VAL A 353 30.27 -35.34 -16.66
CA VAL A 353 31.22 -36.40 -17.48
C VAL A 353 31.51 -38.05 -17.03
N HIS A 354 32.56 -38.98 -17.40
CA HIS A 354 32.80 -40.60 -17.19
C HIS A 354 34.27 -41.49 -17.05
N ALA A 355 34.50 -42.92 -17.22
CA ALA A 355 35.63 -43.99 -16.70
C ALA A 355 36.45 -45.29 -17.48
N ASN A 356 37.10 -46.46 -16.89
CA ASN A 356 38.09 -47.60 -17.51
C ASN A 356 38.55 -49.14 -16.92
N ALA A 357 39.58 -50.05 -17.41
CA ALA A 357 39.87 -51.64 -17.19
C ALA A 357 41.35 -52.52 -17.13
N SER A 358 41.57 -53.96 -17.22
CA SER A 358 42.85 -54.93 -16.93
C SER A 358 43.15 -56.52 -17.46
N THR A 359 44.16 -57.48 -17.04
CA THR A 359 44.48 -59.06 -17.38
C THR A 359 45.90 -59.96 -17.06
N VAL A 360 46.20 -61.35 -17.34
CA VAL A 360 47.39 -62.39 -16.89
C VAL A 360 47.77 -63.92 -17.54
N THR A 361 48.78 -64.88 -17.12
CA THR A 361 49.08 -66.45 -17.44
C THR A 361 50.56 -67.29 -17.27
N ASN A 362 50.83 -68.70 -17.52
CA ASN A 362 52.10 -69.69 -17.71
C ASN A 362 52.29 -71.36 -17.40
N ALA A 363 53.45 -72.09 -16.95
CA ALA A 363 53.91 -73.63 -16.90
C ALA A 363 52.98 -74.83 -16.46
N SER A 364 51.69 -74.64 -16.63
CA SER A 364 50.91 -74.21 -15.45
C SER A 364 51.75 -73.24 -14.62
N SER A 365 51.35 -71.97 -14.53
CA SER A 365 52.21 -70.80 -14.23
C SER A 365 53.01 -70.81 -12.92
N GLU A 366 53.09 -71.94 -12.21
CA GLU A 366 53.11 -72.02 -10.78
C GLU A 366 54.25 -72.89 -10.16
N VAL A 367 55.09 -73.63 -10.92
CA VAL A 367 56.14 -74.52 -10.33
C VAL A 367 57.55 -74.30 -10.91
N LYS A 368 58.58 -74.23 -10.05
CA LYS A 368 60.01 -74.19 -10.38
C LYS A 368 60.69 -75.50 -9.95
N VAL A 369 61.69 -75.91 -10.72
CA VAL A 369 62.68 -76.89 -10.27
C VAL A 369 64.05 -76.29 -10.54
N THR A 370 64.81 -76.01 -9.48
CA THR A 370 66.14 -75.37 -9.59
C THR A 370 67.21 -76.32 -9.04
N PRO A 371 68.14 -76.83 -9.88
CA PRO A 371 69.18 -77.75 -9.46
C PRO A 371 70.46 -77.03 -8.97
N THR A 372 71.07 -77.56 -7.91
CA THR A 372 72.32 -77.06 -7.31
C THR A 372 73.24 -78.24 -6.94
N THR A 373 74.56 -78.11 -7.13
CA THR A 373 75.56 -79.12 -6.75
C THR A 373 76.34 -78.69 -5.50
N LYS A 374 76.65 -79.66 -4.63
CA LYS A 374 77.47 -79.49 -3.41
C LYS A 374 78.58 -80.56 -3.36
N ASP A 375 79.55 -80.35 -2.48
CA ASP A 375 80.66 -81.28 -2.25
C ASP A 375 80.19 -82.68 -1.81
N ASN A 376 81.10 -83.66 -1.88
CA ASN A 376 80.82 -85.07 -1.60
C ASN A 376 79.68 -85.68 -2.45
N ASN A 377 79.61 -85.27 -3.72
CA ASN A 377 78.71 -85.80 -4.77
C ASN A 377 77.19 -85.58 -4.55
N VAL A 378 76.80 -84.57 -3.78
CA VAL A 378 75.38 -84.26 -3.53
C VAL A 378 74.83 -83.30 -4.59
N THR A 379 73.67 -83.63 -5.18
CA THR A 379 72.85 -82.67 -5.95
C THR A 379 71.57 -82.37 -5.20
N GLU A 380 71.37 -81.10 -4.88
CA GLU A 380 70.19 -80.55 -4.22
C GLU A 380 69.23 -80.02 -5.29
N TYR A 381 68.00 -80.52 -5.33
CA TYR A 381 66.96 -79.98 -6.19
C TYR A 381 65.99 -79.16 -5.35
N ALA A 382 66.06 -77.84 -5.47
CA ALA A 382 65.05 -76.95 -4.90
C ALA A 382 63.77 -77.07 -5.74
N VAL A 383 62.87 -77.96 -5.30
CA VAL A 383 61.48 -78.01 -5.74
C VAL A 383 60.72 -76.93 -4.97
N ASP A 384 60.24 -75.96 -5.71
CA ASP A 384 59.69 -74.72 -5.16
C ASP A 384 58.62 -74.20 -6.12
N LEU A 385 57.81 -73.24 -5.68
CA LEU A 385 56.89 -72.57 -6.58
C LEU A 385 57.67 -71.70 -7.59
N SER A 386 57.17 -71.60 -8.83
CA SER A 386 57.81 -70.77 -9.87
C SER A 386 57.91 -69.33 -9.41
N ASP A 387 58.83 -68.55 -9.98
CA ASP A 387 58.87 -67.12 -9.68
C ASP A 387 57.54 -66.43 -10.07
N ALA A 388 56.82 -66.99 -11.05
CA ALA A 388 55.47 -66.57 -11.42
C ALA A 388 54.37 -67.04 -10.44
N ALA A 389 54.42 -68.23 -9.81
CA ALA A 389 53.51 -68.58 -8.71
C ALA A 389 53.80 -67.76 -7.47
N LYS A 390 55.07 -67.59 -7.12
CA LYS A 390 55.47 -66.71 -6.03
C LYS A 390 54.94 -65.32 -6.28
N ALA A 391 55.02 -64.82 -7.51
CA ALA A 391 54.37 -63.58 -7.91
C ALA A 391 52.83 -63.66 -7.93
N ASN A 392 52.18 -64.77 -8.29
CA ASN A 392 50.71 -64.91 -8.31
C ASN A 392 50.12 -65.03 -6.89
N ILE A 393 50.80 -65.73 -5.99
CA ILE A 393 50.51 -65.81 -4.56
C ILE A 393 50.79 -64.45 -3.91
N THR A 394 51.90 -63.78 -4.27
CA THR A 394 52.15 -62.40 -3.85
C THR A 394 51.05 -61.46 -4.34
N LYS A 395 50.61 -61.55 -5.61
CA LYS A 395 49.42 -60.84 -6.12
C LYS A 395 48.17 -61.18 -5.31
N GLY A 396 48.01 -62.41 -4.82
CA GLY A 396 46.91 -62.80 -3.92
C GLY A 396 46.99 -62.12 -2.55
N VAL A 397 48.19 -62.03 -1.97
CA VAL A 397 48.46 -61.31 -0.71
C VAL A 397 48.30 -59.79 -0.89
N GLU A 398 48.76 -59.25 -2.01
CA GLU A 398 48.63 -57.84 -2.39
C GLU A 398 47.18 -57.48 -2.71
N ALA A 399 46.43 -58.35 -3.40
CA ALA A 399 45.00 -58.20 -3.63
C ALA A 399 44.22 -58.24 -2.31
N LYS A 400 44.56 -59.14 -1.38
CA LYS A 400 43.99 -59.14 -0.03
C LYS A 400 44.30 -57.83 0.68
N SER A 401 45.55 -57.37 0.65
CA SER A 401 45.96 -56.09 1.22
C SER A 401 45.32 -54.88 0.51
N ALA A 402 44.94 -54.98 -0.76
CA ALA A 402 44.24 -53.93 -1.49
C ALA A 402 42.75 -53.91 -1.13
N VAL A 403 42.11 -55.08 -1.06
CA VAL A 403 40.71 -55.23 -0.64
C VAL A 403 40.53 -54.81 0.82
N ASP A 404 41.45 -55.16 1.72
CA ASP A 404 41.42 -54.77 3.14
C ASP A 404 41.57 -53.24 3.35
N LYS A 405 42.12 -52.51 2.37
CA LYS A 405 42.10 -51.03 2.37
C LYS A 405 40.71 -50.46 2.03
N GLY A 406 39.80 -51.28 1.52
CA GLY A 406 38.43 -50.92 1.22
C GLY A 406 38.28 -49.76 0.23
N ILE A 407 37.08 -49.19 0.21
CA ILE A 407 36.70 -48.03 -0.59
C ILE A 407 36.58 -46.82 0.33
N LYS A 408 37.15 -45.69 -0.09
CA LYS A 408 37.00 -44.41 0.61
C LYS A 408 35.92 -43.58 -0.05
N PHE A 409 34.83 -43.29 0.67
CA PHE A 409 33.73 -42.46 0.17
C PHE A 409 33.48 -41.25 1.07
N GLY A 410 33.25 -40.09 0.47
CA GLY A 410 32.96 -38.84 1.19
C GLY A 410 33.15 -37.59 0.33
N ASN A 411 33.15 -36.42 0.97
CA ASN A 411 33.02 -35.11 0.33
C ASN A 411 34.34 -34.49 -0.17
N GLY A 412 35.37 -35.31 -0.42
CA GLY A 412 36.71 -34.85 -0.81
C GLY A 412 37.54 -34.17 0.30
N THR A 413 36.97 -33.86 1.47
CA THR A 413 37.70 -33.34 2.65
C THR A 413 37.70 -34.31 3.83
N LYS A 414 36.63 -35.09 3.97
CA LYS A 414 36.51 -36.26 4.86
C LYS A 414 35.97 -37.43 4.06
N ALA A 415 36.43 -38.64 4.39
CA ALA A 415 35.92 -39.87 3.81
C ALA A 415 35.87 -40.99 4.87
N ASN A 416 34.79 -41.76 4.83
CA ASN A 416 34.66 -43.02 5.55
C ASN A 416 35.32 -44.14 4.73
N GLN A 417 35.69 -45.23 5.40
CA GLN A 417 36.26 -46.43 4.78
C GLN A 417 35.25 -47.58 4.90
N TYR A 418 34.93 -48.21 3.77
CA TYR A 418 33.98 -49.32 3.66
C TYR A 418 34.68 -50.55 3.07
N GLN A 419 34.40 -51.74 3.59
CA GLN A 419 34.91 -53.00 3.06
C GLN A 419 33.99 -53.54 1.94
N LEU A 420 34.48 -54.48 1.14
CA LEU A 420 33.65 -55.09 0.09
C LEU A 420 32.55 -55.96 0.69
N GLY A 421 31.32 -55.74 0.23
CA GLY A 421 30.08 -56.27 0.82
C GLY A 421 29.43 -55.39 1.89
N ASP A 422 30.06 -54.29 2.33
CA ASP A 422 29.40 -53.27 3.16
C ASP A 422 28.37 -52.48 2.34
N THR A 423 27.40 -51.88 3.04
CA THR A 423 26.41 -50.98 2.43
C THR A 423 26.83 -49.52 2.57
N LEU A 424 27.05 -48.88 1.42
CA LEU A 424 27.27 -47.46 1.27
C LEU A 424 25.96 -46.77 0.90
N ASN A 425 25.46 -45.90 1.79
CA ASN A 425 24.17 -45.24 1.63
C ASN A 425 24.29 -43.75 1.31
N VAL A 426 23.49 -43.28 0.36
CA VAL A 426 23.27 -41.86 0.06
C VAL A 426 21.88 -41.47 0.57
N THR A 427 21.77 -41.19 1.86
CA THR A 427 20.52 -40.79 2.53
C THR A 427 20.26 -39.29 2.40
N SER A 428 19.00 -38.85 2.34
CA SER A 428 18.68 -37.43 2.52
C SER A 428 18.84 -36.99 3.99
N GLY A 429 19.26 -35.74 4.20
CA GLY A 429 19.46 -35.16 5.54
C GLY A 429 18.22 -34.47 6.12
N ASN A 430 17.16 -34.31 5.32
CA ASN A 430 15.86 -33.73 5.67
C ASN A 430 14.86 -34.02 4.54
N ALA A 431 13.58 -33.72 4.76
CA ALA A 431 12.49 -34.02 3.83
C ALA A 431 12.47 -33.17 2.53
N ASN A 432 13.31 -32.14 2.37
CA ASN A 432 13.36 -31.34 1.14
C ASN A 432 14.14 -32.04 0.01
N ILE A 433 14.93 -33.05 0.36
CA ILE A 433 15.68 -33.91 -0.56
C ILE A 433 15.07 -35.31 -0.49
N VAL A 434 14.70 -35.88 -1.62
CA VAL A 434 14.32 -37.29 -1.73
C VAL A 434 15.52 -38.07 -2.28
N SER A 435 15.73 -39.29 -1.78
CA SER A 435 16.76 -40.20 -2.28
C SER A 435 16.13 -41.54 -2.64
N GLU A 436 16.29 -41.96 -3.89
CA GLU A 436 15.69 -43.16 -4.47
C GLU A 436 16.79 -44.07 -5.02
N THR A 437 16.82 -45.33 -4.58
CA THR A 437 17.70 -46.33 -5.22
C THR A 437 17.09 -46.71 -6.57
N ILE A 438 17.84 -46.45 -7.64
CA ILE A 438 17.44 -46.74 -9.02
C ILE A 438 18.25 -47.94 -9.55
N ASP A 439 17.91 -48.42 -10.75
CA ASP A 439 18.82 -49.31 -11.47
C ASP A 439 20.13 -48.57 -11.77
N GLY A 440 21.26 -49.26 -11.67
CA GLY A 440 22.59 -48.67 -11.81
C GLY A 440 23.04 -47.68 -10.71
N GLY A 441 22.22 -47.30 -9.72
CA GLY A 441 22.69 -46.39 -8.66
C GLY A 441 21.65 -45.78 -7.72
N VAL A 442 21.79 -44.46 -7.47
CA VAL A 442 20.89 -43.66 -6.62
C VAL A 442 20.55 -42.35 -7.31
N LYS A 443 19.29 -41.92 -7.22
CA LYS A 443 18.81 -40.62 -7.69
C LYS A 443 18.46 -39.71 -6.53
N LEU A 444 18.80 -38.43 -6.65
CA LEU A 444 18.44 -37.38 -5.70
C LEU A 444 17.52 -36.35 -6.36
N THR A 445 16.43 -35.97 -5.70
CA THR A 445 15.50 -34.94 -6.19
C THR A 445 15.22 -33.91 -5.12
N LEU A 446 14.67 -32.75 -5.50
CA LEU A 446 13.87 -31.97 -4.54
C LEU A 446 12.54 -32.69 -4.28
N ALA A 447 11.95 -32.46 -3.10
CA ALA A 447 10.54 -32.77 -2.88
C ALA A 447 9.65 -31.68 -3.51
N ASP A 448 8.44 -32.05 -3.96
CA ASP A 448 7.49 -31.13 -4.60
C ASP A 448 7.07 -29.97 -3.67
N SER A 449 7.21 -30.13 -2.36
CA SER A 449 6.98 -29.08 -1.38
C SER A 449 8.13 -29.00 -0.38
N ILE A 450 8.90 -27.91 -0.45
CA ILE A 450 10.10 -27.70 0.38
C ILE A 450 9.82 -26.79 1.57
N ASN A 451 10.35 -27.16 2.74
CA ASN A 451 10.21 -26.42 4.00
C ASN A 451 11.55 -25.81 4.41
N LEU A 452 11.62 -24.48 4.49
CA LEU A 452 12.84 -23.70 4.67
C LEU A 452 12.63 -22.64 5.76
N SER A 453 13.71 -22.16 6.38
CA SER A 453 13.63 -20.99 7.27
C SER A 453 13.50 -19.67 6.48
N SER A 454 14.15 -19.61 5.32
CA SER A 454 14.13 -18.46 4.41
C SER A 454 14.59 -18.85 3.00
N VAL A 455 14.05 -18.20 1.98
CA VAL A 455 14.64 -18.11 0.63
C VAL A 455 15.13 -16.68 0.42
N THR A 456 16.34 -16.52 -0.12
CA THR A 456 16.88 -15.23 -0.55
C THR A 456 17.19 -15.31 -2.05
N ALA A 457 16.60 -14.41 -2.84
CA ALA A 457 16.79 -14.32 -4.28
C ALA A 457 17.10 -12.86 -4.64
N GLY A 458 18.37 -12.55 -4.91
CA GLY A 458 18.80 -11.16 -5.09
C GLY A 458 18.53 -10.30 -3.86
N GLY A 459 17.83 -9.17 -4.04
CA GLY A 459 17.34 -8.30 -2.97
C GLY A 459 15.99 -8.71 -2.38
N THR A 460 15.46 -9.89 -2.73
CA THR A 460 14.19 -10.43 -2.25
C THR A 460 14.41 -11.49 -1.19
N VAL A 461 13.67 -11.42 -0.08
CA VAL A 461 13.66 -12.44 0.99
C VAL A 461 12.24 -12.93 1.24
N LEU A 462 12.03 -14.24 1.24
CA LEU A 462 10.81 -14.90 1.69
C LEU A 462 11.14 -15.65 3.00
N ASN A 463 10.48 -15.34 4.11
CA ASN A 463 10.71 -15.98 5.41
C ASN A 463 9.48 -15.88 6.34
N SER A 464 9.61 -16.25 7.61
CA SER A 464 8.54 -16.18 8.62
C SER A 464 7.94 -14.78 8.86
N SER A 465 8.60 -13.71 8.40
CA SER A 465 8.08 -12.34 8.45
C SER A 465 7.31 -11.91 7.19
N GLY A 466 7.14 -12.80 6.20
CA GLY A 466 6.48 -12.56 4.93
C GLY A 466 7.44 -12.54 3.73
N LEU A 467 7.00 -11.91 2.64
CA LEU A 467 7.85 -11.48 1.53
C LEU A 467 8.39 -10.07 1.83
N THR A 468 9.71 -9.91 1.77
CA THR A 468 10.42 -8.62 1.80
C THR A 468 11.07 -8.43 0.43
N ALA A 469 10.41 -7.68 -0.45
CA ALA A 469 10.92 -7.30 -1.77
C ALA A 469 11.70 -5.98 -1.66
N GLY A 470 12.80 -5.99 -0.89
CA GLY A 470 13.42 -4.78 -0.36
C GLY A 470 12.43 -4.00 0.51
N ASN A 471 12.10 -2.77 0.11
CA ASN A 471 11.18 -1.89 0.83
C ASN A 471 9.75 -2.43 0.91
N VAL A 472 9.28 -3.09 -0.16
CA VAL A 472 7.89 -3.54 -0.28
C VAL A 472 7.72 -4.84 0.49
N LYS A 473 6.85 -4.84 1.49
CA LYS A 473 6.66 -5.99 2.39
C LYS A 473 5.24 -6.53 2.30
N VAL A 474 5.08 -7.84 2.16
CA VAL A 474 3.79 -8.54 2.22
C VAL A 474 3.87 -9.51 3.39
N SER A 475 3.14 -9.23 4.47
CA SER A 475 3.31 -9.89 5.77
C SER A 475 1.98 -10.15 6.48
N SER A 476 2.00 -10.96 7.54
CA SER A 476 0.81 -11.22 8.38
C SER A 476 0.21 -9.96 9.04
N GLY A 477 0.99 -8.88 9.18
CA GLY A 477 0.52 -7.58 9.67
C GLY A 477 -0.02 -6.64 8.58
N GLY A 478 0.06 -7.03 7.32
CA GLY A 478 -0.37 -6.25 6.16
C GLY A 478 0.69 -6.06 5.09
N ILE A 479 0.37 -5.13 4.17
CA ILE A 479 1.20 -4.79 3.02
C ILE A 479 1.82 -3.41 3.25
N ASP A 480 3.14 -3.34 3.17
CA ASP A 480 3.88 -2.09 3.11
C ASP A 480 4.28 -1.79 1.67
N ALA A 481 3.78 -0.69 1.11
CA ALA A 481 4.07 -0.28 -0.25
C ALA A 481 5.43 0.44 -0.40
N GLY A 482 6.20 0.60 0.69
CA GLY A 482 7.57 1.12 0.63
C GLY A 482 7.66 2.54 0.03
N ASN A 483 6.68 3.39 0.34
CA ASN A 483 6.49 4.75 -0.18
C ASN A 483 6.40 4.83 -1.72
N THR A 484 6.03 3.74 -2.39
CA THR A 484 5.74 3.72 -3.83
C THR A 484 4.26 4.00 -4.11
N LYS A 485 3.94 4.35 -5.36
CA LYS A 485 2.56 4.28 -5.87
C LYS A 485 2.22 2.83 -6.15
N ILE A 486 1.08 2.35 -5.65
CA ILE A 486 0.50 1.07 -6.10
C ILE A 486 -0.21 1.36 -7.41
N THR A 487 0.33 0.86 -8.51
CA THR A 487 -0.16 1.08 -9.87
C THR A 487 -1.06 -0.06 -10.33
N ASN A 488 -1.87 0.17 -11.37
CA ASN A 488 -2.78 -0.81 -11.99
C ASN A 488 -3.88 -1.32 -11.04
N VAL A 489 -4.35 -0.46 -10.13
CA VAL A 489 -5.53 -0.69 -9.30
C VAL A 489 -6.79 -0.41 -10.12
N THR A 490 -7.55 -1.45 -10.42
CA THR A 490 -8.91 -1.35 -10.97
C THR A 490 -9.82 -0.60 -10.01
N ALA A 491 -10.80 0.14 -10.54
CA ALA A 491 -11.77 0.86 -9.71
C ALA A 491 -12.52 -0.10 -8.76
N GLY A 492 -12.50 0.20 -7.45
CA GLY A 492 -13.17 -0.59 -6.42
C GLY A 492 -14.69 -0.52 -6.50
N THR A 493 -15.35 -1.62 -6.18
CA THR A 493 -16.82 -1.82 -6.31
C THR A 493 -17.50 -2.32 -5.03
N SER A 494 -16.73 -2.95 -4.13
CA SER A 494 -17.15 -3.45 -2.82
C SER A 494 -16.51 -2.62 -1.69
N ASP A 495 -17.12 -2.61 -0.50
CA ASP A 495 -16.70 -1.77 0.64
C ASP A 495 -15.24 -1.94 1.11
N ASN A 496 -14.62 -3.09 0.79
CA ASN A 496 -13.22 -3.42 1.14
C ASN A 496 -12.25 -3.30 -0.04
N ASP A 497 -12.71 -2.91 -1.23
CA ASP A 497 -11.85 -2.75 -2.40
C ASP A 497 -10.98 -1.47 -2.27
N ALA A 498 -9.78 -1.49 -2.85
CA ALA A 498 -8.96 -0.29 -2.95
C ALA A 498 -9.58 0.71 -3.94
N VAL A 499 -9.66 1.98 -3.54
CA VAL A 499 -10.10 3.08 -4.42
C VAL A 499 -8.94 3.53 -5.30
N ASN A 500 -9.17 3.67 -6.61
CA ASN A 500 -8.18 4.21 -7.54
C ASN A 500 -8.37 5.71 -7.81
N PHE A 501 -7.35 6.35 -8.38
CA PHE A 501 -7.32 7.80 -8.56
C PHE A 501 -8.46 8.30 -9.47
N SER A 502 -8.88 7.53 -10.47
CA SER A 502 -9.99 7.90 -11.36
C SER A 502 -11.32 8.10 -10.60
N GLN A 503 -11.58 7.27 -9.58
CA GLN A 503 -12.78 7.39 -8.73
C GLN A 503 -12.75 8.66 -7.88
N LEU A 504 -11.58 9.01 -7.33
CA LEU A 504 -11.40 10.25 -6.58
C LEU A 504 -11.43 11.48 -7.51
N ASN A 505 -10.87 11.38 -8.71
CA ASN A 505 -10.90 12.41 -9.74
C ASN A 505 -12.35 12.72 -10.17
N ALA A 506 -13.15 11.70 -10.49
CA ALA A 506 -14.57 11.85 -10.79
C ALA A 506 -15.35 12.50 -9.62
N THR A 507 -15.02 12.15 -8.38
CA THR A 507 -15.59 12.77 -7.17
C THR A 507 -15.22 14.26 -7.08
N ASN A 508 -13.94 14.60 -7.28
CA ASN A 508 -13.46 15.98 -7.27
C ASN A 508 -14.07 16.85 -8.37
N GLN A 509 -14.26 16.30 -9.58
CA GLN A 509 -14.94 16.98 -10.68
C GLN A 509 -16.40 17.31 -10.33
N ASN A 510 -17.13 16.40 -9.67
CA ASN A 510 -18.48 16.66 -9.18
C ASN A 510 -18.51 17.75 -8.09
N VAL A 511 -17.54 17.76 -7.18
CA VAL A 511 -17.40 18.85 -6.17
C VAL A 511 -17.11 20.20 -6.85
N SER A 512 -16.24 20.23 -7.86
CA SER A 512 -15.92 21.42 -8.65
C SER A 512 -17.14 21.98 -9.39
N ASN A 513 -17.89 21.11 -10.08
CA ASN A 513 -19.15 21.46 -10.76
C ASN A 513 -20.18 22.06 -9.81
N ASN A 514 -20.31 21.52 -8.58
CA ASN A 514 -21.19 22.08 -7.56
C ASN A 514 -20.75 23.47 -7.10
N THR A 515 -19.44 23.70 -6.89
CA THR A 515 -18.89 25.04 -6.57
C THR A 515 -19.19 26.07 -7.68
N ALA A 516 -19.07 25.68 -8.95
CA ALA A 516 -19.42 26.53 -10.09
C ALA A 516 -20.93 26.86 -10.14
N ASN A 517 -21.79 25.87 -9.93
CA ASN A 517 -23.25 26.06 -9.88
C ASN A 517 -23.69 26.97 -8.72
N ILE A 518 -23.08 26.84 -7.53
CA ILE A 518 -23.32 27.72 -6.39
C ILE A 518 -22.95 29.17 -6.72
N THR A 519 -21.80 29.38 -7.39
CA THR A 519 -21.35 30.71 -7.84
C THR A 519 -22.32 31.34 -8.83
N LYS A 520 -22.81 30.57 -9.81
CA LYS A 520 -23.83 31.02 -10.78
C LYS A 520 -25.15 31.40 -10.09
N ASN A 521 -25.59 30.61 -9.11
CA ASN A 521 -26.81 30.90 -8.35
C ASN A 521 -26.68 32.15 -7.49
N ALA A 522 -25.51 32.41 -6.88
CA ALA A 522 -25.25 33.66 -6.17
C ALA A 522 -25.34 34.89 -7.09
N GLY A 523 -24.80 34.80 -8.32
CA GLY A 523 -24.94 35.84 -9.34
C GLY A 523 -26.40 36.08 -9.77
N ASN A 524 -27.16 35.01 -9.99
CA ASN A 524 -28.59 35.09 -10.31
C ASN A 524 -29.40 35.77 -9.18
N ILE A 525 -29.09 35.47 -7.91
CA ILE A 525 -29.72 36.10 -6.74
C ILE A 525 -29.41 37.60 -6.73
N ALA A 526 -28.15 38.01 -6.92
CA ALA A 526 -27.76 39.42 -6.96
C ALA A 526 -28.47 40.20 -8.09
N ASN A 527 -28.57 39.61 -9.28
CA ASN A 527 -29.33 40.19 -10.40
C ASN A 527 -30.82 40.33 -10.08
N ASN A 528 -31.43 39.32 -9.45
CA ASN A 528 -32.83 39.39 -9.02
C ASN A 528 -33.06 40.46 -7.95
N THR A 529 -32.15 40.62 -6.98
CA THR A 529 -32.21 41.71 -6.00
C THR A 529 -32.15 43.08 -6.69
N ALA A 530 -31.22 43.28 -7.64
CA ALA A 530 -31.13 44.53 -8.40
C ALA A 530 -32.40 44.81 -9.23
N ASN A 531 -32.96 43.80 -9.88
CA ASN A 531 -34.21 43.92 -10.63
C ASN A 531 -35.41 44.26 -9.72
N ILE A 532 -35.51 43.66 -8.54
CA ILE A 532 -36.55 43.98 -7.54
C ILE A 532 -36.40 45.44 -7.07
N THR A 533 -35.18 45.88 -6.74
CA THR A 533 -34.91 47.27 -6.36
C THR A 533 -35.29 48.25 -7.46
N LYS A 534 -34.95 47.95 -8.73
CA LYS A 534 -35.33 48.77 -9.88
C LYS A 534 -36.85 48.81 -10.05
N ASN A 535 -37.53 47.67 -10.04
CA ASN A 535 -38.98 47.61 -10.22
C ASN A 535 -39.73 48.35 -9.11
N ALA A 536 -39.28 48.25 -7.86
CA ALA A 536 -39.84 49.04 -6.75
C ALA A 536 -39.65 50.56 -6.97
N ALA A 537 -38.48 50.97 -7.45
CA ALA A 537 -38.20 52.38 -7.76
C ALA A 537 -38.95 52.91 -9.00
N GLU A 538 -39.30 52.07 -9.97
CA GLU A 538 -40.19 52.44 -11.08
C GLU A 538 -41.66 52.53 -10.63
N ILE A 539 -42.14 51.57 -9.83
CA ILE A 539 -43.51 51.58 -9.28
C ILE A 539 -43.75 52.82 -8.41
N ALA A 540 -42.76 53.22 -7.61
CA ALA A 540 -42.80 54.42 -6.78
C ALA A 540 -42.86 55.76 -7.55
N LYS A 541 -42.72 55.76 -8.89
CA LYS A 541 -42.90 56.97 -9.72
C LYS A 541 -44.37 57.26 -10.04
N GLY A 542 -45.25 56.28 -9.85
CA GLY A 542 -46.69 56.44 -10.03
C GLY A 542 -47.15 56.82 -11.44
N ILE A 543 -48.36 57.36 -11.53
CA ILE A 543 -48.96 57.96 -12.72
C ILE A 543 -48.86 59.48 -12.57
N LYS A 544 -48.27 60.15 -13.58
CA LYS A 544 -48.27 61.61 -13.66
C LYS A 544 -49.47 62.09 -14.48
N PHE A 545 -50.29 62.97 -13.92
CA PHE A 545 -51.49 63.50 -14.54
C PHE A 545 -51.57 65.01 -14.33
N GLY A 546 -51.88 65.77 -15.37
CA GLY A 546 -51.75 67.23 -15.36
C GLY A 546 -52.00 67.89 -16.71
N ASN A 547 -51.85 69.22 -16.76
CA ASN A 547 -52.16 70.05 -17.92
C ASN A 547 -50.92 70.51 -18.72
N GLY A 548 -49.72 70.04 -18.35
CA GLY A 548 -48.45 70.41 -18.97
C GLY A 548 -47.68 71.53 -18.24
N THR A 549 -48.33 72.34 -17.40
CA THR A 549 -47.66 73.32 -16.51
C THR A 549 -47.74 72.91 -15.03
N THR A 550 -48.84 72.29 -14.61
CA THR A 550 -48.96 71.59 -13.32
C THR A 550 -49.17 70.09 -13.56
N ASN A 551 -48.52 69.25 -12.74
CA ASN A 551 -48.62 67.80 -12.80
C ASN A 551 -48.67 67.22 -11.38
N ASN A 552 -49.74 66.50 -11.07
CA ASN A 552 -49.84 65.68 -9.86
C ASN A 552 -49.24 64.28 -10.13
N THR A 553 -48.79 63.60 -9.08
CA THR A 553 -48.36 62.21 -9.14
C THR A 553 -49.23 61.38 -8.19
N TYR A 554 -49.79 60.29 -8.71
CA TYR A 554 -50.67 59.35 -8.01
C TYR A 554 -49.99 57.98 -7.96
N ALA A 555 -50.10 57.22 -6.88
CA ALA A 555 -49.52 55.88 -6.81
C ALA A 555 -50.24 54.90 -7.74
N LEU A 556 -49.55 53.84 -8.14
CA LEU A 556 -50.10 52.77 -8.99
C LEU A 556 -51.13 51.94 -8.20
N GLY A 557 -52.39 52.36 -8.28
CA GLY A 557 -53.52 51.77 -7.55
C GLY A 557 -54.49 52.81 -6.97
N ASP A 558 -54.11 54.10 -6.96
CA ASP A 558 -54.94 55.19 -6.45
C ASP A 558 -56.16 55.48 -7.33
N GLU A 559 -57.22 56.01 -6.71
CA GLU A 559 -58.38 56.55 -7.43
C GLU A 559 -58.07 57.95 -7.97
N LEU A 560 -57.97 58.07 -9.29
CA LEU A 560 -57.79 59.34 -9.99
C LEU A 560 -59.15 60.02 -10.23
N ALA A 561 -59.57 60.85 -9.27
CA ALA A 561 -60.72 61.74 -9.46
C ALA A 561 -60.41 62.81 -10.53
N VAL A 562 -61.31 62.95 -11.50
CA VAL A 562 -61.27 64.01 -12.53
C VAL A 562 -62.61 64.74 -12.47
N GLU A 563 -62.61 65.88 -11.77
CA GLU A 563 -63.78 66.73 -11.60
C GLU A 563 -63.82 67.84 -12.65
N GLY A 564 -65.03 68.26 -13.03
CA GLY A 564 -65.25 69.42 -13.89
C GLY A 564 -65.94 70.54 -13.14
N ASP A 565 -65.98 71.74 -13.74
CA ASP A 565 -66.77 72.87 -13.24
C ASP A 565 -68.26 72.69 -13.58
N SER A 566 -69.07 73.73 -13.37
CA SER A 566 -70.49 73.74 -13.75
C SER A 566 -70.74 73.60 -15.27
N ASN A 567 -69.71 73.74 -16.10
CA ASN A 567 -69.76 73.63 -17.56
C ASN A 567 -69.25 72.28 -18.09
N ILE A 568 -68.53 71.50 -17.28
CA ILE A 568 -67.91 70.21 -17.67
C ILE A 568 -68.46 69.07 -16.81
N VAL A 569 -69.26 68.21 -17.43
CA VAL A 569 -69.76 66.97 -16.82
C VAL A 569 -68.75 65.84 -17.04
N SER A 570 -68.24 65.31 -15.92
CA SER A 570 -67.35 64.16 -15.87
C SER A 570 -68.13 62.87 -15.54
N ASN A 571 -68.02 61.86 -16.40
CA ASN A 571 -68.68 60.56 -16.23
C ASN A 571 -67.66 59.42 -16.28
N THR A 572 -67.59 58.61 -15.22
CA THR A 572 -66.80 57.37 -15.23
C THR A 572 -67.44 56.31 -16.14
N THR A 573 -66.64 55.69 -17.00
CA THR A 573 -67.07 54.63 -17.94
C THR A 573 -66.16 53.41 -17.83
N ALA A 574 -66.55 52.30 -18.46
CA ALA A 574 -65.72 51.10 -18.58
C ALA A 574 -64.41 51.29 -19.38
N LYS A 575 -64.15 52.49 -19.93
CA LYS A 575 -62.89 52.88 -20.60
C LYS A 575 -62.14 54.00 -19.87
N GLY A 576 -62.52 54.33 -18.63
CA GLY A 576 -62.04 55.50 -17.89
C GLY A 576 -63.02 56.67 -17.93
N VAL A 577 -62.56 57.86 -17.55
CA VAL A 577 -63.40 59.07 -17.49
C VAL A 577 -63.71 59.62 -18.88
N SER A 578 -64.97 59.95 -19.12
CA SER A 578 -65.43 60.73 -20.28
C SER A 578 -65.84 62.14 -19.82
N LEU A 579 -65.26 63.17 -20.41
CA LEU A 579 -65.67 64.56 -20.21
C LEU A 579 -66.67 64.98 -21.29
N SER A 580 -67.62 65.85 -20.93
CA SER A 580 -68.65 66.36 -21.82
C SER A 580 -69.11 67.76 -21.37
N LEU A 581 -69.62 68.57 -22.29
CA LEU A 581 -70.20 69.87 -21.94
C LEU A 581 -71.54 69.68 -21.21
N ALA A 582 -71.78 70.49 -20.18
CA ALA A 582 -73.06 70.57 -19.51
C ALA A 582 -74.16 71.05 -20.48
N LYS A 583 -75.40 70.62 -20.24
CA LYS A 583 -76.54 70.93 -21.14
C LYS A 583 -76.85 72.42 -21.25
N ASN A 584 -76.55 73.17 -20.19
CA ASN A 584 -76.58 74.64 -20.15
C ASN A 584 -75.17 75.09 -19.77
N ILE A 585 -74.63 76.10 -20.46
CA ILE A 585 -73.30 76.65 -20.19
C ILE A 585 -73.43 78.05 -19.58
N THR A 586 -72.67 78.31 -18.52
CA THR A 586 -72.56 79.61 -17.84
C THR A 586 -71.24 80.26 -18.24
N VAL A 587 -71.29 81.46 -18.80
CA VAL A 587 -70.12 82.27 -19.18
C VAL A 587 -70.23 83.67 -18.61
N ASP A 588 -69.15 84.19 -18.04
CA ASP A 588 -69.12 85.52 -17.42
C ASP A 588 -69.10 86.65 -18.47
N SER A 589 -68.67 86.36 -19.70
CA SER A 589 -68.73 87.28 -20.84
C SER A 589 -68.64 86.54 -22.17
N VAL A 590 -69.01 87.23 -23.26
CA VAL A 590 -68.83 86.76 -24.64
C VAL A 590 -68.24 87.91 -25.45
N ASN A 591 -67.03 87.73 -25.99
CA ASN A 591 -66.49 88.58 -27.04
C ASN A 591 -66.95 88.07 -28.41
N ALA A 592 -67.25 89.00 -29.32
CA ALA A 592 -67.67 88.76 -30.70
C ALA A 592 -66.51 88.99 -31.69
#